data_AF-A0A0F9ATW9-F1
#
_entry.id   AF-A0A0F9ATW9-F1
#
_cell.length_a   1.000
_cell.length_b   1.000
_cell.length_c   1.000
_cell.angle_alpha   90.00
_cell.angle_beta   90.00
_cell.angle_gamma   90.00
#
_symmetry.space_group_name_H-M   'P 1'
#
loop_
_entity.id
_entity.type
_entity.pdbx_description
1 polymer ?
#
loop_
_entity_poly.entity_id
_entity_poly.type
_entity_poly.pdbx_seq_one_letter_code
_entity_poly.pdbx_strand_id
1 'polypeptide(L)' 'MAETEGIMKGDQPTTKQKATIAKVATWIDTSVIAMVIAEELVDSEIEVTLETCQKVWQAILEDLHKQIEIVIQYCDIS' A
#
# COMPACT_ATOMS: atom_id res chain seq x y z
N MET A 1 24.51 25.23 -4.04
CA MET A 1 23.62 24.36 -4.83
C MET A 1 23.50 23.09 -4.03
N ALA A 2 22.33 22.77 -3.49
CA ALA A 2 22.16 21.53 -2.75
C ALA A 2 22.08 20.42 -3.79
N GLU A 3 23.11 19.58 -3.84
CA GLU A 3 23.11 18.35 -4.62
C GLU A 3 21.98 17.48 -4.06
N THR A 4 20.90 17.31 -4.83
CA THR A 4 19.90 16.28 -4.56
C THR A 4 20.58 14.94 -4.78
N GLU A 5 21.11 14.37 -3.69
CA GLU A 5 21.51 12.96 -3.65
C GLU A 5 20.34 12.12 -4.18
N GLY A 6 20.54 11.53 -5.36
CA GLY A 6 19.51 10.72 -6.02
C GLY A 6 19.22 9.50 -5.17
N ILE A 7 17.98 9.41 -4.67
CA ILE A 7 17.48 8.24 -3.95
C ILE A 7 17.45 7.07 -4.95
N MET A 8 18.15 5.98 -4.63
CA MET A 8 18.21 4.81 -5.51
C MET A 8 17.22 3.74 -5.07
N LYS A 9 16.80 2.90 -6.03
CA LYS A 9 15.95 1.74 -5.77
C LYS A 9 16.64 0.79 -4.79
N GLY A 10 16.07 0.63 -3.59
CA GLY A 10 16.63 -0.20 -2.50
C GLY A 10 17.06 0.58 -1.26
N ASP A 11 17.07 1.91 -1.31
CA ASP A 11 17.36 2.75 -0.15
C ASP A 11 16.21 2.72 0.86
N GLN A 12 16.56 2.76 2.15
CA GLN A 12 15.57 2.88 3.21
C GLN A 12 14.91 4.27 3.15
N PRO A 13 13.58 4.38 3.37
CA PRO A 13 12.89 5.66 3.34
C PRO A 13 13.53 6.66 4.31
N THR A 14 13.72 7.89 3.86
CA THR A 14 14.26 8.99 4.70
C THR A 14 13.32 9.30 5.87
N THR A 15 13.82 10.00 6.89
CA THR A 15 13.01 10.43 8.05
C THR A 15 11.75 11.20 7.65
N LYS A 16 11.85 12.07 6.63
CA LYS A 16 10.71 12.86 6.12
C LYS A 16 9.70 11.99 5.36
N GLN A 17 10.16 11.01 4.58
CA GLN A 17 9.29 10.04 3.90
C GLN A 17 8.58 9.13 4.92
N LYS A 18 9.29 8.62 5.95
CA LYS A 18 8.69 7.82 7.04
C LYS A 18 7.57 8.56 7.77
N ALA A 19 7.75 9.85 8.05
CA ALA A 19 6.71 10.67 8.67
C ALA A 19 5.46 10.85 7.77
N THR A 20 5.65 10.87 6.46
CA THR A 20 4.55 10.95 5.48
C THR A 20 3.82 9.62 5.39
N ILE A 21 4.55 8.50 5.29
CA ILE A 21 4.00 7.14 5.32
C ILE A 21 3.16 6.91 6.58
N ALA A 22 3.66 7.33 7.75
CA ALA A 22 2.92 7.21 9.00
C ALA A 22 1.58 7.97 8.97
N LYS A 23 1.50 9.15 8.34
CA LYS A 23 0.24 9.89 8.19
C LYS A 23 -0.72 9.19 7.22
N VAL A 24 -0.23 8.69 6.09
CA VAL A 24 -1.05 7.91 5.15
C VAL A 24 -1.62 6.66 5.83
N ALA A 25 -0.82 5.97 6.64
CA ALA A 25 -1.28 4.82 7.41
C ALA A 25 -2.44 5.13 8.36
N THR A 26 -2.54 6.37 8.89
CA THR A 26 -3.69 6.77 9.72
C THR A 26 -4.99 6.99 8.94
N TRP A 27 -4.93 7.09 7.61
CA TRP A 27 -6.10 7.24 6.75
C TRP A 27 -6.68 5.88 6.30
N ILE A 28 -5.96 4.79 6.54
CA ILE A 28 -6.40 3.45 6.15
C ILE A 28 -7.42 2.94 7.17
N ASP A 29 -8.70 3.08 6.85
CA ASP A 29 -9.78 2.42 7.56
C ASP A 29 -9.84 0.94 7.12
N THR A 30 -9.47 0.04 8.02
CA THR A 30 -9.43 -1.40 7.75
C THR A 30 -10.82 -2.00 7.53
N SER A 31 -11.90 -1.33 7.95
CA SER A 31 -13.27 -1.78 7.72
C SER A 31 -13.70 -1.62 6.26
N VAL A 32 -13.24 -0.56 5.58
CA VAL A 32 -13.49 -0.33 4.14
C VAL A 32 -12.81 -1.43 3.33
N ILE A 33 -11.58 -1.78 3.66
CA ILE A 33 -10.85 -2.86 2.98
C ILE A 33 -11.54 -4.22 3.22
N ALA A 34 -12.04 -4.47 4.44
CA ALA A 34 -12.79 -5.69 4.73
C ALA A 34 -14.09 -5.81 3.90
N MET A 35 -14.77 -4.69 3.62
CA MET A 35 -15.93 -4.66 2.72
C MET A 35 -15.55 -4.98 1.28
N VAL A 36 -14.50 -4.35 0.74
CA VAL A 36 -14.00 -4.61 -0.62
C VAL A 36 -13.65 -6.09 -0.82
N ILE A 37 -13.01 -6.72 0.19
CA ILE A 37 -12.70 -8.16 0.16
C ILE A 37 -13.96 -9.02 0.09
N ALA A 38 -14.96 -8.71 0.92
CA ALA A 38 -16.20 -9.47 0.94
C ALA A 38 -16.95 -9.34 -0.39
N GLU A 39 -16.99 -8.13 -0.97
CA GLU A 39 -17.58 -7.88 -2.29
C GLU A 39 -16.85 -8.64 -3.39
N GLU A 40 -15.52 -8.57 -3.44
CA GLU A 40 -14.73 -9.23 -4.48
C GLU A 40 -14.82 -10.77 -4.42
N LEU A 41 -14.91 -11.34 -3.21
CA LEU A 41 -15.14 -12.78 -3.02
C LEU A 41 -16.53 -13.20 -3.52
N VAL A 42 -17.57 -12.40 -3.25
CA VAL A 42 -18.93 -12.66 -3.74
C VAL A 42 -19.00 -12.56 -5.26
N ASP A 43 -18.41 -11.52 -5.84
CA ASP A 43 -18.38 -11.31 -7.30
C ASP A 43 -17.58 -12.39 -8.04
N SER A 44 -16.56 -12.95 -7.38
CA SER A 44 -15.74 -14.04 -7.91
C SER A 44 -16.34 -15.43 -7.66
N GLU A 45 -17.53 -15.53 -7.08
CA GLU A 45 -18.19 -16.78 -6.66
C GLU A 45 -17.32 -17.65 -5.74
N ILE A 46 -16.46 -17.02 -4.93
CA ILE A 46 -15.59 -17.68 -3.96
C ILE A 46 -16.27 -17.69 -2.59
N GLU A 47 -16.20 -18.83 -1.90
CA GLU A 47 -16.74 -18.95 -0.53
C GLU A 47 -16.07 -17.94 0.42
N VAL A 48 -16.91 -17.19 1.17
CA VAL A 48 -16.46 -16.21 2.16
C VAL A 48 -16.08 -16.93 3.45
N THR A 49 -14.79 -17.25 3.57
CA THR A 49 -14.20 -17.86 4.75
C THR A 49 -13.09 -16.96 5.28
N LEU A 50 -12.67 -17.16 6.54
CA LEU A 50 -11.53 -16.42 7.09
C LEU A 50 -10.25 -16.59 6.26
N GLU A 51 -10.03 -17.80 5.72
CA GLU A 51 -8.85 -18.10 4.92
C GLU A 51 -8.87 -17.37 3.57
N THR A 52 -10.01 -17.36 2.87
CA THR A 52 -10.15 -16.66 1.58
C THR A 52 -10.08 -15.14 1.77
N CYS A 53 -10.71 -14.61 2.82
CA CYS A 53 -10.56 -13.20 3.18
C CYS A 53 -9.11 -12.81 3.49
N GLN A 54 -8.35 -13.66 4.20
CA GLN A 54 -6.93 -13.40 4.49
C GLN A 54 -6.06 -13.37 3.23
N LYS A 55 -6.32 -14.27 2.26
CA LYS A 55 -5.58 -14.31 0.99
C LYS A 55 -5.83 -13.04 0.16
N VAL A 56 -7.09 -12.62 0.03
CA VAL A 56 -7.45 -11.39 -0.70
C VAL A 56 -6.91 -10.16 0.04
N TRP A 57 -7.00 -10.12 1.37
CA TRP A 57 -6.38 -9.07 2.19
C TRP A 57 -4.88 -8.93 1.92
N GLN A 58 -4.14 -10.04 1.92
CA GLN A 58 -2.70 -10.02 1.62
C GLN A 58 -2.43 -9.53 0.20
N ALA A 59 -3.19 -9.99 -0.79
CA ALA A 59 -3.03 -9.54 -2.17
C ALA A 59 -3.27 -8.02 -2.32
N ILE A 60 -4.33 -7.48 -1.69
CA ILE A 60 -4.62 -6.05 -1.68
C ILE A 60 -3.50 -5.26 -1.00
N LEU A 61 -2.99 -5.74 0.15
CA LEU A 61 -1.87 -5.07 0.82
C LEU A 61 -0.58 -5.08 -0.01
N GLU A 62 -0.28 -6.19 -0.69
CA GLU A 62 0.88 -6.27 -1.58
C GLU A 62 0.74 -5.34 -2.78
N ASP A 63 -0.47 -5.22 -3.35
CA ASP A 63 -0.73 -4.30 -4.45
C ASP A 63 -0.67 -2.84 -4.01
N LEU A 64 -1.32 -2.50 -2.90
CA LEU A 64 -1.22 -1.17 -2.28
C LEU A 64 0.22 -0.81 -1.96
N HIS A 65 1.01 -1.75 -1.43
CA HIS A 65 2.42 -1.54 -1.17
C HIS A 65 3.18 -1.19 -2.44
N LYS A 66 3.00 -1.95 -3.53
CA LYS A 66 3.61 -1.66 -4.84
C LYS A 66 3.18 -0.30 -5.38
N GLN A 67 1.90 0.04 -5.30
CA GLN A 67 1.40 1.33 -5.76
C GLN A 67 1.98 2.50 -4.96
N ILE A 68 2.08 2.36 -3.63
CA ILE A 68 2.73 3.36 -2.77
C ILE A 68 4.21 3.49 -3.12
N GLU A 69 4.93 2.38 -3.32
CA GLU A 69 6.33 2.41 -3.76
C GLU A 69 6.51 3.14 -5.09
N ILE A 70 5.63 2.90 -6.08
CA ILE A 70 5.64 3.60 -7.36
C ILE A 70 5.42 5.10 -7.15
N VAL A 71 4.41 5.49 -6.37
CA VAL A 71 4.13 6.91 -6.10
C VAL A 71 5.32 7.59 -5.42
N ILE A 72 5.94 6.94 -4.43
CA ILE A 72 7.16 7.46 -3.77
C ILE A 72 8.27 7.66 -4.81
N GLN A 73 8.51 6.68 -5.69
CA GLN A 73 9.52 6.78 -6.75
C GLN A 73 9.24 7.94 -7.71
N TYR A 74 7.98 8.15 -8.11
CA TYR A 74 7.62 9.27 -8.99
C TYR A 74 7.69 10.64 -8.31
N CYS A 75 7.42 10.71 -7.01
CA CYS A 75 7.54 11.95 -6.24
C CYS A 75 9.00 12.37 -6.00
N ASP A 76 9.97 11.47 -6.14
CA ASP A 76 11.42 11.80 -6.07
C ASP A 76 11.99 12.30 -7.42
N ILE A 77 11.20 12.32 -8.50
CA ILE A 77 11.63 12.73 -9.86
C ILE A 77 11.21 14.19 -10.21
N SER A 78 10.42 14.85 -9.35
CA SER A 78 9.92 16.23 -9.54
C SER A 78 10.52 17.23 -8.55
#